data_AF-A0A2J6XGH3-F1
#
_entry.id   AF-A0A2J6XGH3-F1
#
_cell.length_a   1.000
_cell.length_b   1.000
_cell.length_c   1.000
_cell.angle_alpha   90.00
_cell.angle_beta   90.00
_cell.angle_gamma   90.00
#
_symmetry.space_group_name_H-M   'P 1'
#
loop_
_entity.id
_entity.type
_entity.pdbx_description
1 polymer ?
#
loop_
_entity_poly.entity_id
_entity_poly.type
_entity_poly.pdbx_seq_one_letter_code
_entity_poly.pdbx_strand_id
1 'polypeptide(L)'
;MEYDNVIDIEFKPTNDITISTKISPYELNLINKISEQCGISKSSFIRLSIKLALYYIFSNNTEIFGEEWGKIVENYKLNFDNVMKKCDEKTQKIKQWR
;
A
#
# COMPACT_ATOMS: atom_id res chain seq x y z
N MET A 1 -31.59 0.89 -16.59
CA MET A 1 -30.49 1.46 -17.40
C MET A 1 -30.18 2.79 -16.75
N GLU A 2 -29.01 3.07 -16.18
CA GLU A 2 -27.64 2.65 -16.49
C GLU A 2 -26.84 2.37 -15.20
N TYR A 3 -25.88 1.44 -15.28
CA TYR A 3 -24.85 1.22 -14.26
C TYR A 3 -23.65 2.10 -14.63
N ASP A 4 -23.61 3.32 -14.11
CA ASP A 4 -22.64 4.33 -14.56
C ASP A 4 -21.60 4.68 -13.49
N ASN A 5 -21.00 3.66 -12.87
CA ASN A 5 -19.79 3.83 -12.04
C ASN A 5 -18.90 2.58 -12.06
N VAL A 6 -18.75 1.93 -13.22
CA VAL A 6 -17.60 1.04 -13.43
C VAL A 6 -16.43 1.94 -13.82
N ILE A 7 -15.60 2.30 -12.84
CA ILE A 7 -14.28 2.87 -13.16
C ILE A 7 -13.46 1.70 -13.71
N ASP A 8 -13.57 1.46 -15.01
CA ASP A 8 -12.61 0.63 -15.75
C ASP A 8 -11.29 1.40 -15.76
N ILE A 9 -10.50 1.21 -14.71
CA ILE A 9 -9.09 1.58 -14.75
C ILE A 9 -8.46 0.57 -15.71
N GLU A 10 -8.35 0.96 -16.97
CA GLU A 10 -7.64 0.22 -18.00
C GLU A 10 -6.24 -0.09 -17.45
N PHE A 11 -6.03 -1.33 -16.99
CA PHE A 11 -4.77 -1.73 -16.39
C PHE A 11 -3.72 -1.72 -17.49
N LYS A 12 -2.98 -0.62 -17.60
CA LYS A 12 -1.75 -0.55 -18.40
C LYS A 12 -0.85 -1.71 -17.99
N PRO A 13 -0.09 -2.31 -18.93
CA PRO A 13 0.75 -3.47 -18.66
C PRO A 13 1.60 -3.27 -17.41
N THR A 14 1.50 -4.22 -16.48
CA THR A 14 2.34 -4.25 -15.28
C THR A 14 3.74 -4.66 -15.68
N ASN A 15 4.69 -3.74 -15.51
CA ASN A 15 6.10 -4.05 -15.66
C ASN A 15 6.66 -4.48 -14.31
N ASP A 16 7.30 -5.64 -14.27
CA ASP A 16 8.08 -6.06 -13.12
C ASP A 16 9.38 -5.28 -13.07
N ILE A 17 9.53 -4.47 -12.02
CA ILE A 17 10.77 -3.74 -11.73
C ILE A 17 11.41 -4.31 -10.47
N THR A 18 12.74 -4.39 -10.45
CA THR A 18 13.51 -4.77 -9.27
C THR A 18 14.13 -3.51 -8.65
N ILE A 19 13.89 -3.29 -7.36
CA ILE A 19 14.48 -2.18 -6.61
C ILE A 19 15.49 -2.76 -5.62
N SER A 20 16.75 -2.35 -5.74
CA SER A 20 17.83 -2.69 -4.81
C SER A 20 18.17 -1.47 -3.96
N THR A 21 18.22 -1.65 -2.64
CA THR A 21 18.55 -0.57 -1.69
C THR A 21 19.39 -1.08 -0.52
N LYS A 22 20.17 -0.19 0.07
CA LYS A 22 20.89 -0.44 1.33
C LYS A 22 20.06 0.14 2.47
N ILE A 23 19.76 -0.69 3.47
CA ILE A 23 19.08 -0.29 4.71
C ILE A 23 19.92 -0.73 5.90
N SER A 24 19.76 -0.03 7.01
CA SER A 24 20.38 -0.41 8.27
C SER A 24 19.81 -1.73 8.81
N PRO A 25 20.56 -2.45 9.66
CA PRO A 25 20.03 -3.64 10.34
C PRO A 25 18.79 -3.35 11.20
N TYR A 26 18.69 -2.14 11.75
CA TYR A 26 17.55 -1.70 12.55
C TYR A 26 16.27 -1.61 11.71
N GLU A 27 16.35 -0.97 10.54
CA GLU A 27 15.23 -0.87 9.60
C GLU A 27 14.79 -2.26 9.11
N LEU A 28 15.75 -3.13 8.78
CA LEU A 28 15.45 -4.50 8.37
C LEU A 28 14.70 -5.27 9.46
N ASN A 29 15.07 -5.10 10.72
CA ASN A 29 14.39 -5.74 11.84
C ASN A 29 12.95 -5.25 12.00
N LEU A 30 12.71 -3.94 11.87
CA LEU A 30 11.35 -3.37 11.90
C LEU A 30 10.49 -3.91 10.75
N ILE A 31 11.05 -3.96 9.53
CA ILE A 31 10.37 -4.52 8.36
C ILE A 31 10.00 -5.98 8.61
N ASN A 32 10.93 -6.80 9.14
CA ASN A 32 10.66 -8.20 9.44
C ASN A 32 9.52 -8.34 10.45
N LYS A 33 9.58 -7.61 11.57
CA LYS A 33 8.53 -7.65 12.61
C LYS A 33 7.15 -7.32 12.07
N ILE A 34 7.03 -6.23 11.31
CA ILE A 34 5.75 -5.81 10.73
C ILE A 34 5.27 -6.83 9.69
N SER A 35 6.17 -7.29 8.83
CA SER A 35 5.86 -8.29 7.79
C SER A 35 5.35 -9.60 8.41
N GLU A 36 6.00 -10.08 9.46
CA GLU A 36 5.60 -11.29 10.21
C GLU A 36 4.25 -11.09 10.91
N GLN A 37 4.10 -9.98 11.64
CA GLN A 37 2.86 -9.66 12.35
C GLN A 37 1.66 -9.58 11.39
N CYS A 38 1.82 -8.87 10.27
CA CYS A 38 0.78 -8.72 9.27
C CYS A 38 0.63 -9.94 8.36
N GLY A 39 1.59 -10.88 8.35
CA GLY A 39 1.59 -12.04 7.47
C GLY A 39 1.75 -11.68 5.98
N ILE A 40 2.56 -10.66 5.68
CA ILE A 40 2.86 -10.20 4.32
C ILE A 40 4.36 -10.37 4.03
N SER A 41 4.73 -10.46 2.76
CA SER A 41 6.15 -10.47 2.39
C SER A 41 6.77 -9.08 2.60
N LYS A 42 8.09 -9.05 2.82
CA LYS A 42 8.86 -7.80 2.91
C LYS A 42 8.69 -6.94 1.65
N SER A 43 8.72 -7.57 0.48
CA SER A 43 8.51 -6.88 -0.80
C SER A 43 7.11 -6.27 -0.90
N SER A 44 6.08 -6.94 -0.39
CA SER A 44 4.73 -6.38 -0.32
C SER A 44 4.64 -5.20 0.64
N PHE A 45 5.28 -5.29 1.81
CA PHE A 45 5.37 -4.15 2.74
C PHE A 45 6.06 -2.95 2.09
N ILE A 46 7.22 -3.15 1.45
CA ILE A 46 7.94 -2.06 0.76
C ILE A 46 7.09 -1.45 -0.36
N ARG A 47 6.39 -2.26 -1.18
CA ARG A 47 5.48 -1.74 -2.22
C ARG A 47 4.32 -0.93 -1.63
N LEU A 48 3.76 -1.36 -0.51
CA LEU A 48 2.70 -0.64 0.20
C LEU A 48 3.22 0.71 0.73
N SER A 49 4.42 0.73 1.32
CA SER A 49 5.06 1.96 1.80
C SER A 49 5.35 2.95 0.67
N ILE A 50 5.82 2.48 -0.49
CA ILE A 50 6.03 3.32 -1.68
C ILE A 50 4.70 3.93 -2.15
N LYS A 51 3.65 3.10 -2.27
CA LYS A 51 2.30 3.55 -2.66
C LYS A 51 1.75 4.61 -1.69
N LEU A 52 1.94 4.42 -0.40
CA LEU A 52 1.52 5.38 0.62
C LEU A 52 2.32 6.69 0.54
N ALA A 53 3.63 6.62 0.31
CA ALA A 53 4.46 7.81 0.11
C ALA A 53 4.00 8.61 -1.12
N LEU A 54 3.72 7.91 -2.24
CA LEU A 54 3.14 8.53 -3.43
C LEU A 54 1.81 9.20 -3.11
N TYR A 55 0.94 8.57 -2.31
CA TYR A 55 -0.29 9.22 -1.86
C TYR A 55 -0.06 10.55 -1.15
N TYR A 56 0.84 10.62 -0.17
CA TYR A 56 1.10 11.86 0.54
C TYR A 56 1.74 12.96 -0.33
N ILE A 57 2.60 12.57 -1.28
CA ILE A 57 3.21 13.52 -2.21
C ILE A 57 2.15 14.14 -3.13
N PHE A 58 1.24 13.33 -3.67
CA PHE A 58 0.26 13.76 -4.67
C PHE A 58 -0.99 14.40 -4.06
N SER A 59 -1.45 13.94 -2.89
CA SER A 59 -2.58 14.56 -2.17
C SER A 59 -2.32 16.00 -1.77
N ASN A 60 -1.05 16.37 -1.58
CA ASN A 60 -0.64 17.75 -1.31
C ASN A 60 -0.40 18.58 -2.59
N ASN A 61 -0.52 17.99 -3.79
CA ASN A 61 -0.16 18.61 -5.07
C ASN A 61 -1.14 18.22 -6.21
N THR A 62 -2.43 18.12 -5.91
CA THR A 62 -3.47 17.61 -6.83
C THR A 62 -3.56 18.38 -8.16
N GLU A 63 -3.21 19.67 -8.18
CA GLU A 63 -3.22 20.51 -9.38
C GLU A 63 -2.18 20.09 -10.45
N ILE A 64 -1.09 19.43 -10.06
CA ILE A 64 0.05 19.14 -10.95
C ILE A 64 -0.21 17.90 -11.81
N PHE A 65 -1.03 16.95 -11.33
CA PHE A 65 -1.08 15.60 -11.90
C PHE A 65 -2.41 15.24 -12.57
N GLY A 66 -3.44 16.09 -12.45
CA GLY A 66 -4.74 15.88 -13.09
C GLY A 66 -5.63 14.83 -12.39
N GLU A 67 -6.92 14.83 -12.75
CA GLU A 67 -7.96 14.04 -12.06
C GLU A 67 -7.75 12.52 -12.16
N GLU A 68 -7.22 12.04 -13.29
CA GLU A 68 -6.99 10.61 -13.54
C GLU A 68 -5.98 10.01 -12.55
N TRP A 69 -4.85 10.71 -12.31
CA TRP A 69 -3.84 10.28 -11.35
C TRP A 69 -4.34 10.40 -9.90
N GLY A 70 -5.22 11.35 -9.62
CA GLY A 70 -5.89 11.48 -8.33
C GLY A 70 -6.61 10.19 -7.92
N LYS A 71 -7.44 9.63 -8.82
CA LYS A 71 -8.20 8.39 -8.57
C LYS A 71 -7.29 7.18 -8.31
N ILE A 72 -6.20 7.04 -9.08
CA ILE A 72 -5.21 5.96 -8.89
C ILE A 72 -4.55 6.07 -7.52
N VAL A 73 -4.17 7.28 -7.14
CA VAL A 73 -3.44 7.53 -5.89
C VAL A 73 -4.34 7.41 -4.67
N GLU A 74 -5.60 7.82 -4.72
CA GLU A 74 -6.57 7.57 -3.65
C GLU A 74 -6.73 6.08 -3.37
N ASN A 75 -6.75 5.25 -4.43
CA ASN A 75 -6.80 3.80 -4.31
C ASN A 75 -5.56 3.23 -3.61
N TYR A 76 -4.39 3.89 -3.67
CA TYR A 76 -3.21 3.46 -2.92
C TYR A 76 -3.41 3.54 -1.41
N LYS A 77 -3.98 4.64 -0.91
CA LYS A 77 -4.29 4.78 0.51
C LYS A 77 -5.36 3.78 0.95
N LEU A 78 -6.44 3.65 0.18
CA LEU A 78 -7.52 2.73 0.53
C LEU A 78 -7.01 1.28 0.62
N ASN A 79 -6.14 0.87 -0.30
CA ASN A 79 -5.50 -0.45 -0.24
C ASN A 79 -4.57 -0.60 0.98
N PHE A 80 -3.78 0.43 1.30
CA PHE A 80 -2.92 0.44 2.48
C PHE A 80 -3.73 0.28 3.77
N ASP A 81 -4.77 1.09 3.95
CA ASP A 81 -5.63 1.08 5.13
C ASP A 81 -6.32 -0.27 5.32
N ASN A 82 -6.79 -0.89 4.22
CA ASN A 82 -7.38 -2.23 4.25
C ASN A 82 -6.40 -3.31 4.70
N VAL A 83 -5.13 -3.22 4.27
CA VAL A 83 -4.08 -4.16 4.71
C VAL A 83 -3.75 -3.95 6.18
N MET A 84 -3.61 -2.70 6.62
CA MET A 84 -3.30 -2.38 8.02
C MET A 84 -4.44 -2.79 8.96
N LYS A 85 -5.69 -2.55 8.59
CA LYS A 85 -6.85 -2.99 9.36
C LYS A 85 -6.85 -4.50 9.57
N LYS A 86 -6.60 -5.28 8.50
CA LYS A 86 -6.46 -6.75 8.60
C LYS A 86 -5.29 -7.16 9.50
N CYS A 87 -4.20 -6.40 9.47
CA CYS A 87 -3.06 -6.64 10.36
C CYS A 87 -3.42 -6.41 11.84
N ASP A 88 -4.16 -5.36 12.15
CA ASP A 88 -4.61 -5.05 13.50
C ASP A 88 -5.59 -6.12 14.02
N GLU A 89 -6.58 -6.52 13.21
CA GLU A 89 -7.52 -7.60 13.55
C GLU A 89 -6.81 -8.92 13.86
N LYS A 90 -5.79 -9.27 13.07
CA LYS A 90 -4.97 -10.47 13.30
C LYS A 90 -4.17 -10.37 14.61
N THR A 91 -3.62 -9.18 14.89
CA THR A 91 -2.86 -8.91 16.12
C THR A 91 -3.75 -9.02 17.36
N GLN A 92 -4.99 -8.54 17.29
CA GLN A 92 -5.96 -8.64 18.38
C GLN A 92 -6.36 -10.10 18.65
N LYS A 93 -6.55 -10.91 17.60
CA LYS A 93 -6.80 -12.36 17.76
C LYS A 93 -5.64 -13.03 18.49
N ILE A 94 -4.39 -12.81 18.09
CA ILE A 94 -3.22 -13.42 18.75
C ILE A 94 -3.14 -13.07 20.24
N LYS A 95 -3.56 -11.85 20.63
CA LYS A 95 -3.60 -11.43 22.05
C LYS A 95 -4.73 -12.06 22.86
N GLN A 96 -5.81 -12.55 22.24
CA GLN A 96 -6.91 -13.22 22.95
C GLN A 96 -6.63 -14.70 23.25
N TRP A 97 -5.66 -15.31 22.57
CA TRP A 97 -5.23 -16.71 22.78
C TRP A 97 -3.95 -16.82 23.61
N ARG A 98 -3.48 -15.72 24.22
CA ARG A 98 -2.35 -15.65 25.14
C ARG A 98 -2.83 -15.15 26.49
#